data_AF-A0A833J0I0-F1
#
_entry.id   AF-A0A833J0I0-F1
#
_cell.length_a   1.000
_cell.length_b   1.000
_cell.length_c   1.000
_cell.angle_alpha   90.00
_cell.angle_beta   90.00
_cell.angle_gamma   90.00
#
_symmetry.space_group_name_H-M   'P 1'
#
loop_
_entity.id
_entity.type
_entity.pdbx_description
1 polymer ?
#
loop_
_entity_poly.entity_id
_entity_poly.type
_entity_poly.pdbx_seq_one_letter_code
_entity_poly.pdbx_strand_id
1 'polypeptide(L)'
;MLLPDVAPDPLPPEAAEWRKAFGILRPTSPPCRYISATAWTNVHEACSDFIERFGAEAVGLGWTATQLFGVHSQHGTLRVDWCGVMITGGHKAIGIEPDRILFGNVSGYRNVPGVRVGVPVWEFAAPGQKV
;
A
#
# COMPACT_ATOMS: atom_id res chain seq x y z
N MET A 1 -35.27 17.02 -10.31
CA MET A 1 -34.52 15.88 -9.75
C MET A 1 -33.23 16.43 -9.19
N LEU A 2 -33.14 16.55 -7.87
CA LEU A 2 -31.90 16.92 -7.18
C LEU A 2 -31.05 15.66 -7.09
N LEU A 3 -29.88 15.66 -7.76
CA LEU A 3 -28.85 14.64 -7.50
C LEU A 3 -28.48 14.74 -6.02
N PRO A 4 -28.38 13.62 -5.28
CA PRO A 4 -27.91 13.68 -3.91
C PRO A 4 -26.51 14.30 -3.89
N ASP A 5 -26.33 15.28 -3.01
CA ASP A 5 -25.05 15.86 -2.67
C ASP A 5 -24.16 14.72 -2.16
N VAL A 6 -23.29 14.21 -3.05
CA VAL A 6 -22.32 13.18 -2.67
C VAL A 6 -21.36 13.86 -1.74
N ALA A 7 -21.46 13.55 -0.44
CA ALA A 7 -20.54 14.05 0.55
C ALA A 7 -19.11 13.83 0.05
N PRO A 8 -18.24 14.87 0.10
CA PRO A 8 -16.88 14.74 -0.37
C PRO A 8 -16.18 13.61 0.38
N ASP A 9 -15.38 12.84 -0.36
CA ASP A 9 -14.58 11.77 0.19
C ASP A 9 -13.76 12.30 1.37
N PRO A 10 -13.79 11.65 2.56
CA PRO A 10 -12.97 12.08 3.67
C PRO A 10 -11.45 11.98 3.39
N LEU A 11 -11.05 11.22 2.36
CA LEU A 11 -9.67 11.12 1.93
C LEU A 11 -9.33 12.18 0.87
N PRO A 12 -8.12 12.76 0.90
CA PRO A 12 -7.63 13.55 -0.21
C PRO A 12 -7.58 12.70 -1.50
N PRO A 13 -7.65 13.32 -2.69
CA PRO A 13 -7.78 12.60 -3.96
C PRO A 13 -6.78 11.46 -4.15
N GLU A 14 -5.52 11.68 -3.78
CA GLU A 14 -4.45 10.67 -3.90
C GLU A 14 -4.70 9.45 -2.98
N ALA A 15 -5.09 9.64 -1.73
CA ALA A 15 -5.40 8.54 -0.82
C ALA A 15 -6.71 7.82 -1.23
N ALA A 16 -7.69 8.55 -1.77
CA ALA A 16 -8.90 7.97 -2.35
C ALA A 16 -8.58 7.08 -3.57
N GLU A 17 -7.60 7.46 -4.39
CA GLU A 17 -7.09 6.63 -5.47
C GLU A 17 -6.40 5.36 -4.96
N TRP A 18 -5.59 5.45 -3.90
CA TRP A 18 -5.00 4.26 -3.28
C TRP A 18 -6.07 3.31 -2.75
N ARG A 19 -7.09 3.84 -2.06
CA ARG A 19 -8.24 3.06 -1.57
C ARG A 19 -8.92 2.32 -2.71
N LYS A 20 -9.24 3.03 -3.78
CA LYS A 20 -9.90 2.47 -4.96
C LYS A 20 -9.04 1.38 -5.61
N ALA A 21 -7.77 1.68 -5.87
CA ALA A 21 -6.87 0.78 -6.60
C ALA A 21 -6.54 -0.48 -5.79
N PHE A 22 -6.21 -0.32 -4.51
CA PHE A 22 -5.93 -1.45 -3.62
C PHE A 22 -7.20 -2.28 -3.34
N GLY A 23 -8.37 -1.64 -3.24
CA GLY A 23 -9.66 -2.31 -3.03
C GLY A 23 -10.09 -3.27 -4.14
N ILE A 24 -9.48 -3.18 -5.33
CA ILE A 24 -9.69 -4.16 -6.42
C ILE A 24 -9.04 -5.52 -6.08
N LEU A 25 -7.99 -5.52 -5.25
CA LEU A 25 -7.26 -6.71 -4.88
C LEU A 25 -8.05 -7.55 -3.87
N ARG A 26 -8.12 -8.85 -4.12
CA ARG A 26 -8.86 -9.78 -3.25
C ARG A 26 -7.99 -10.19 -2.06
N PRO A 27 -8.50 -10.13 -0.80
CA PRO A 27 -7.74 -10.56 0.38
C PRO A 27 -7.32 -12.04 0.36
N THR A 28 -8.05 -12.88 -0.38
CA THR A 28 -7.85 -14.33 -0.45
C THR A 28 -7.08 -14.80 -1.69
N SER A 29 -6.67 -13.89 -2.57
CA SER A 29 -5.94 -14.21 -3.80
C SER A 29 -4.69 -13.34 -3.88
N PRO A 30 -3.53 -13.83 -3.40
CA PRO A 30 -2.30 -13.04 -3.40
C PRO A 30 -1.90 -12.66 -4.83
N PRO A 31 -1.59 -11.38 -5.10
CA PRO A 31 -1.14 -10.97 -6.42
C PRO A 31 0.27 -11.50 -6.71
N CYS A 32 1.10 -11.63 -5.68
CA CYS A 32 2.48 -12.12 -5.80
C CYS A 32 2.56 -13.62 -5.49
N ARG A 33 3.22 -14.40 -6.36
CA ARG A 33 3.38 -15.86 -6.19
C ARG A 33 4.16 -16.30 -4.94
N TYR A 34 4.95 -15.40 -4.34
CA TYR A 34 5.88 -15.71 -3.25
C TYR A 34 5.39 -15.32 -1.87
N ILE A 35 4.19 -14.74 -1.75
CA ILE A 35 3.53 -14.50 -0.47
C ILE A 35 2.45 -15.57 -0.27
N SER A 36 2.38 -16.14 0.93
CA SER A 36 1.32 -17.11 1.26
C SER A 36 -0.03 -16.40 1.33
N ALA A 37 -1.14 -17.14 1.12
CA ALA A 37 -2.48 -16.58 1.23
C ALA A 37 -2.74 -15.93 2.59
N THR A 38 -2.34 -16.59 3.69
CA THR A 38 -2.46 -16.05 5.06
C THR A 38 -1.65 -14.76 5.25
N ALA A 39 -0.39 -14.73 4.81
CA ALA A 39 0.43 -13.54 4.93
C ALA A 39 -0.16 -12.38 4.10
N TRP A 40 -0.68 -12.68 2.91
CA TRP A 40 -1.35 -11.69 2.08
C TRP A 40 -2.64 -11.17 2.71
N THR A 41 -3.48 -12.02 3.32
CA THR A 41 -4.68 -11.57 4.03
C THR A 41 -4.32 -10.56 5.12
N ASN A 42 -3.27 -10.82 5.90
CA ASN A 42 -2.81 -9.89 6.94
C ASN A 42 -2.27 -8.56 6.35
N VAL A 43 -1.47 -8.64 5.28
CA VAL A 43 -0.96 -7.46 4.57
C VAL A 43 -2.12 -6.64 3.97
N HIS A 44 -3.10 -7.31 3.37
CA HIS A 44 -4.26 -6.68 2.77
C HIS A 44 -5.09 -5.94 3.81
N GLU A 45 -5.37 -6.58 4.95
CA GLU A 45 -6.07 -5.95 6.07
C GLU A 45 -5.28 -4.75 6.61
N ALA A 46 -3.97 -4.90 6.83
CA ALA A 46 -3.13 -3.82 7.34
C ALA A 46 -3.03 -2.62 6.38
N CYS A 47 -2.93 -2.87 5.06
CA CYS A 47 -2.92 -1.82 4.05
C CYS A 47 -4.27 -1.11 3.96
N SER A 48 -5.37 -1.86 3.98
CA SER A 48 -6.72 -1.28 3.95
C SER A 48 -6.98 -0.41 5.18
N ASP A 49 -6.64 -0.92 6.37
CA ASP A 49 -6.72 -0.16 7.63
C ASP A 49 -5.85 1.11 7.61
N PHE A 50 -4.64 1.00 7.07
CA PHE A 50 -3.73 2.14 6.93
C PHE A 50 -4.31 3.24 6.02
N ILE A 51 -4.86 2.88 4.86
CA ILE A 51 -5.41 3.86 3.92
C ILE A 51 -6.55 4.65 4.58
N GLU A 52 -7.46 3.99 5.28
CA GLU A 52 -8.59 4.66 5.94
C GLU A 52 -8.15 5.54 7.12
N ARG A 53 -7.18 5.08 7.92
CA ARG A 53 -6.78 5.78 9.16
C ARG A 53 -5.71 6.85 8.94
N PHE A 54 -4.74 6.57 8.07
CA PHE A 54 -3.53 7.36 7.89
C PHE A 54 -3.35 7.87 6.45
N GLY A 55 -4.20 7.51 5.49
CA GLY A 55 -4.04 7.90 4.09
C GLY A 55 -3.95 9.42 3.90
N ALA A 56 -4.81 10.19 4.58
CA ALA A 56 -4.78 11.65 4.51
C ALA A 56 -3.48 12.25 5.07
N GLU A 57 -3.03 11.75 6.22
CA GLU A 57 -1.79 12.20 6.86
C GLU A 57 -0.55 11.81 6.04
N ALA A 58 -0.56 10.61 5.48
CA ALA A 58 0.50 10.10 4.61
C ALA A 58 0.70 11.01 3.39
N VAL A 59 -0.39 11.40 2.71
CA VAL A 59 -0.35 12.38 1.61
C VAL A 59 0.21 13.72 2.09
N GLY A 60 -0.26 14.23 3.24
CA GLY A 60 0.24 15.50 3.81
C GLY A 60 1.75 15.47 4.14
N LEU A 61 2.29 14.31 4.49
CA LEU A 61 3.70 14.07 4.78
C LEU A 61 4.54 13.70 3.53
N GLY A 62 3.91 13.68 2.35
CA GLY A 62 4.55 13.39 1.07
C GLY A 62 4.93 11.93 0.87
N TRP A 63 4.24 11.00 1.54
CA TRP A 63 4.36 9.57 1.22
C TRP A 63 3.71 9.25 -0.11
N THR A 64 4.38 8.41 -0.89
CA THR A 64 3.90 7.98 -2.21
C THR A 64 3.37 6.56 -2.18
N ALA A 65 2.50 6.22 -3.15
CA ALA A 65 1.99 4.86 -3.33
C ALA A 65 3.11 3.81 -3.42
N THR A 66 4.21 4.12 -4.11
CA THR A 66 5.35 3.19 -4.27
C THR A 66 6.13 2.98 -2.97
N GLN A 67 6.28 4.01 -2.14
CA GLN A 67 6.94 3.88 -0.83
C GLN A 67 6.11 3.07 0.17
N LEU A 68 4.79 3.12 0.06
CA LEU A 68 3.87 2.42 0.96
C LEU A 68 3.54 1.00 0.47
N PHE A 69 3.16 0.88 -0.80
CA PHE A 69 2.53 -0.30 -1.39
C PHE A 69 3.34 -0.93 -2.54
N GLY A 70 4.59 -0.48 -2.73
CA GLY A 70 5.46 -0.93 -3.81
C GLY A 70 5.81 -2.41 -3.74
N VAL A 71 6.02 -3.01 -4.90
CA VAL A 71 6.62 -4.33 -5.11
C VAL A 71 7.53 -4.29 -6.34
N HIS A 72 8.42 -5.27 -6.48
CA HIS A 72 9.23 -5.37 -7.70
C HIS A 72 8.33 -5.67 -8.92
N SER A 73 8.50 -4.92 -10.01
CA SER A 73 7.66 -5.01 -11.22
C SER A 73 7.57 -6.41 -11.86
N GLN A 74 8.67 -7.17 -11.87
CA GLN A 74 8.69 -8.54 -12.42
C GLN A 74 8.58 -9.64 -11.35
N HIS A 75 9.15 -9.44 -10.16
CA HIS A 75 9.32 -10.49 -9.16
C HIS A 75 8.38 -10.35 -7.94
N GLY A 76 7.57 -9.29 -7.91
CA GLY A 76 6.66 -9.00 -6.80
C GLY A 76 7.40 -8.90 -5.47
N THR A 77 6.86 -9.59 -4.46
CA THR A 77 7.39 -9.62 -3.10
C THR A 77 8.68 -10.41 -2.90
N LEU A 78 9.17 -11.15 -3.92
CA LEU A 78 10.45 -11.90 -3.79
C LEU A 78 11.63 -10.95 -3.52
N ARG A 79 11.57 -9.75 -4.09
CA ARG A 79 12.59 -8.72 -3.96
C ARG A 79 12.15 -7.71 -2.91
N VAL A 80 12.32 -8.10 -1.65
CA VAL A 80 11.90 -7.31 -0.49
C VAL A 80 12.54 -5.93 -0.43
N ASP A 81 13.72 -5.75 -1.04
CA ASP A 81 14.43 -4.49 -1.21
C ASP A 81 13.73 -3.50 -2.17
N TRP A 82 12.61 -3.89 -2.76
CA TRP A 82 11.71 -3.04 -3.56
C TRP A 82 10.33 -2.86 -2.93
N CYS A 83 10.05 -3.57 -1.83
CA CYS A 83 8.75 -3.56 -1.23
C CYS A 83 8.53 -2.26 -0.44
N GLY A 84 7.35 -1.68 -0.61
CA GLY A 84 6.90 -0.59 0.22
C GLY A 84 6.68 -1.02 1.67
N VAL A 85 6.71 -0.04 2.57
CA VAL A 85 6.71 -0.26 4.02
C VAL A 85 5.51 -1.07 4.51
N MET A 86 4.33 -0.88 3.92
CA MET A 86 3.11 -1.61 4.31
C MET A 86 3.01 -3.01 3.71
N ILE A 87 3.78 -3.32 2.66
CA ILE A 87 3.84 -4.66 2.08
C ILE A 87 4.68 -5.61 2.93
N THR A 88 5.60 -5.07 3.74
CA THR A 88 6.46 -5.85 4.62
C THR A 88 5.79 -6.15 5.96
N GLY A 89 5.70 -7.43 6.34
CA GLY A 89 5.36 -7.87 7.71
C GLY A 89 3.88 -7.95 8.07
N GLY A 90 2.97 -7.28 7.35
CA GLY A 90 1.52 -7.40 7.56
C GLY A 90 1.03 -6.91 8.93
N HIS A 91 1.78 -6.00 9.55
CA HIS A 91 1.41 -5.37 10.81
C HIS A 91 0.61 -4.10 10.57
N LYS A 92 -0.43 -3.86 11.39
CA LYS A 92 -1.18 -2.60 11.34
C LYS A 92 -0.31 -1.44 11.84
N ALA A 93 -0.36 -0.33 11.12
CA ALA A 93 0.28 0.89 11.57
C ALA A 93 -0.42 1.43 12.83
N ILE A 94 0.40 1.94 13.75
CA ILE A 94 -0.07 2.65 14.95
C ILE A 94 0.23 4.14 14.90
N GLY A 95 1.06 4.58 13.94
CA GLY A 95 1.39 5.97 13.71
C GLY A 95 2.23 6.13 12.44
N ILE A 96 2.33 7.37 11.98
CA ILE A 96 3.09 7.76 10.80
C ILE A 96 3.91 9.02 11.11
N GLU A 97 5.10 9.07 10.54
CA GLU A 97 6.02 10.20 10.62
C GLU A 97 6.50 10.55 9.21
N PRO A 98 7.18 11.70 9.01
CA PRO A 98 7.66 12.08 7.69
C PRO A 98 8.52 11.00 7.03
N ASP A 99 9.37 10.28 7.75
CA ASP A 99 10.33 9.33 7.18
C ASP A 99 10.08 7.85 7.54
N ARG A 100 9.16 7.56 8.46
CA ARG A 100 8.84 6.18 8.89
C ARG A 100 7.38 5.92 9.28
N ILE A 101 7.00 4.64 9.24
CA ILE A 101 5.73 4.10 9.76
C ILE A 101 6.02 3.31 11.04
N LEU A 102 5.17 3.49 12.05
CA LEU A 102 5.29 2.84 13.35
C LEU A 102 4.39 1.60 13.41
N PHE A 103 4.94 0.45 13.81
CA PHE A 103 4.24 -0.82 13.98
C PHE A 103 4.30 -1.36 15.43
N GLY A 104 4.52 -0.47 16.41
CA GLY A 104 4.81 -0.84 17.79
C GLY A 104 6.31 -0.86 18.05
N ASN A 105 6.88 -2.04 18.26
CA ASN A 105 8.30 -2.19 18.61
C ASN A 105 9.26 -2.02 17.42
N VAL A 106 8.73 -1.91 16.20
CA VAL A 106 9.53 -1.75 14.97
C VAL A 106 8.95 -0.63 14.12
N SER A 107 9.79 -0.10 13.23
CA SER A 107 9.41 0.93 12.26
C SER A 107 9.94 0.60 10.88
N GLY A 108 9.19 0.96 9.84
CA GLY A 108 9.65 0.88 8.45
C GLY A 108 9.92 2.27 7.89
N TYR A 109 11.05 2.44 7.21
CA TYR A 109 11.51 3.74 6.72
C TYR A 109 11.31 3.85 5.20
N ARG A 110 10.96 5.05 4.71
CA ARG A 110 10.79 5.29 3.26
C ARG A 110 12.09 5.48 2.49
N ASN A 111 13.17 5.83 3.20
CA ASN A 111 14.47 6.24 2.62
C ASN A 111 15.61 5.34 3.13
N VAL A 112 15.48 4.04 2.97
CA VAL A 112 16.57 3.11 3.34
C VAL A 112 17.64 3.14 2.23
N PRO A 113 18.91 3.43 2.54
CA PRO A 113 19.98 3.41 1.54
C PRO A 113 20.06 2.07 0.81
N GLY A 114 20.04 2.10 -0.52
CA GLY A 114 20.09 0.90 -1.37
C GLY A 114 18.74 0.26 -1.68
N VAL A 115 17.64 0.71 -1.07
CA VAL A 115 16.28 0.29 -1.45
C VAL A 115 15.89 0.94 -2.77
N ARG A 116 15.28 0.15 -3.65
CA ARG A 116 14.83 0.59 -4.98
C ARG A 116 13.32 0.83 -4.96
N VAL A 117 12.85 1.70 -5.85
CA VAL A 117 11.42 2.04 -5.92
C VAL A 117 10.72 1.03 -6.83
N GLY A 118 9.76 0.29 -6.26
CA GLY A 118 8.87 -0.62 -6.98
C GLY A 118 7.73 0.06 -7.73
N VAL A 119 6.80 -0.76 -8.22
CA VAL A 119 5.48 -0.32 -8.70
C VAL A 119 4.45 -0.65 -7.63
N PRO A 120 3.36 0.12 -7.46
CA PRO A 120 2.30 -0.24 -6.54
C PRO A 120 1.74 -1.64 -6.84
N VAL A 121 1.40 -2.41 -5.81
CA VAL A 121 0.98 -3.81 -5.95
C VAL A 121 -0.24 -4.03 -6.86
N TRP A 122 -1.12 -3.03 -7.01
CA TRP A 122 -2.24 -3.10 -7.94
C TRP A 122 -1.83 -3.00 -9.42
N GLU A 123 -0.75 -2.28 -9.74
CA GLU A 123 -0.19 -2.25 -11.09
C GLU A 123 0.47 -3.58 -11.43
N PHE A 124 1.16 -4.19 -10.47
CA PHE A 124 1.70 -5.54 -10.61
C PHE A 124 0.60 -6.59 -10.86
N ALA A 125 -0.55 -6.44 -10.18
CA ALA A 125 -1.67 -7.37 -10.28
C ALA A 125 -2.54 -7.15 -11.54
N ALA A 126 -2.45 -5.99 -12.17
CA ALA A 126 -3.20 -5.71 -13.39
C ALA A 126 -2.83 -6.75 -14.47
N PRO A 127 -3.80 -7.32 -15.21
CA PRO A 127 -3.50 -8.24 -16.30
C PRO A 127 -2.55 -7.53 -17.28
N GLY A 128 -1.32 -8.04 -17.35
CA GLY A 128 -0.20 -7.32 -17.94
C GLY A 128 -0.53 -6.82 -19.34
N GLN A 129 -0.28 -5.52 -19.56
CA GLN A 129 0.06 -5.04 -20.89
C GLN A 129 1.35 -5.74 -21.27
N LYS A 130 1.21 -6.89 -21.95
CA LYS A 130 2.31 -7.62 -22.54
C LYS A 130 3.05 -6.66 -23.47
N VAL A 131 4.29 -6.33 -23.14
CA VAL A 131 5.27 -5.86 -24.13
C VAL A 131 5.78 -7.04 -24.94
#